data_AF-A0A1C6B566-F1
#
_entry.id   AF-A0A1C6B566-F1
#
_cell.length_a   1.000
_cell.length_b   1.000
_cell.length_c   1.000
_cell.angle_alpha   90.00
_cell.angle_beta   90.00
_cell.angle_gamma   90.00
#
_symmetry.space_group_name_H-M   'P 1'
#
loop_
_entity.id
_entity.type
_entity.pdbx_description
1 polymer ?
#
loop_
_entity_poly.entity_id
_entity_poly.type
_entity_poly.pdbx_seq_one_letter_code
_entity_poly.pdbx_strand_id
1 'polypeptide(L)' 'MFEIKKMKSSNKTIRMPNDLIQNLEKLAFENDISFNQLVVQCCEYALDNMEPNQMDGPSEL' A
#
# COMPACT_ATOMS: atom_id res chain seq x y z
N MET A 1 -2.32 -31.53 -7.37
CA MET A 1 -1.99 -31.40 -5.93
C MET A 1 -2.39 -30.00 -5.52
N PHE A 2 -3.13 -29.82 -4.43
CA PHE A 2 -3.54 -28.48 -3.97
C PHE A 2 -2.38 -27.87 -3.18
N GLU A 3 -1.80 -26.77 -3.69
CA GLU A 3 -0.74 -26.03 -3.03
C GLU A 3 -1.30 -24.77 -2.37
N ILE A 4 -1.24 -24.73 -1.04
CA ILE A 4 -1.67 -23.58 -0.24
C ILE A 4 -0.56 -22.53 -0.27
N LYS A 5 -0.76 -21.44 -1.03
CA LYS A 5 0.11 -20.25 -0.94
C LYS A 5 -0.25 -19.45 0.31
N LYS A 6 0.67 -19.35 1.28
CA LYS A 6 0.54 -18.43 2.41
C LYS A 6 0.84 -17.00 1.95
N MET A 7 -0.18 -16.15 1.88
CA MET A 7 0.06 -14.71 1.90
C MET A 7 0.68 -14.33 3.24
N LYS A 8 1.88 -13.75 3.21
CA LYS A 8 2.53 -13.19 4.39
C LYS A 8 2.22 -11.70 4.43
N SER A 9 1.37 -11.27 5.35
CA SER A 9 1.25 -9.85 5.70
C SER A 9 2.06 -9.57 6.96
N SER A 10 2.62 -8.37 7.07
CA SER A 10 3.31 -7.89 8.27
C SER A 10 2.75 -6.53 8.66
N ASN A 11 2.45 -6.34 9.93
CA ASN A 11 1.98 -5.05 10.43
C ASN A 11 3.13 -4.04 10.45
N LYS A 12 2.87 -2.84 9.92
CA LYS A 12 3.80 -1.70 9.92
C LYS A 12 3.06 -0.46 10.38
N THR A 13 3.73 0.36 11.19
CA THR A 13 3.19 1.65 11.67
C THR A 13 3.85 2.78 10.92
N ILE A 14 3.05 3.65 10.31
CA ILE A 14 3.50 4.87 9.64
C ILE A 14 2.80 6.09 10.21
N ARG A 15 3.44 7.27 10.12
CA ARG A 15 2.84 8.55 10.50
C ARG A 15 2.33 9.26 9.25
N MET A 16 1.09 9.74 9.31
CA MET A 16 0.45 10.49 8.23
C MET A 16 -0.17 11.77 8.82
N PRO A 17 -0.30 12.85 8.02
CA PRO A 17 -1.07 14.03 8.43
C PRO A 17 -2.52 13.64 8.76
N ASN A 18 -3.10 14.26 9.80
CA ASN A 18 -4.47 13.94 10.24
C ASN A 18 -5.50 14.14 9.11
N ASP A 19 -5.36 15.21 8.32
CA ASP A 19 -6.25 15.51 7.21
C ASP A 19 -6.27 14.38 6.16
N LEU A 20 -5.09 13.83 5.85
CA LEU A 20 -4.96 12.71 4.92
C LEU A 20 -5.64 11.45 5.47
N ILE A 21 -5.47 11.16 6.75
CA ILE A 21 -6.14 10.01 7.40
C ILE A 21 -7.66 10.16 7.28
N GLN A 22 -8.20 11.33 7.61
CA GLN A 22 -9.65 11.58 7.52
C GLN A 22 -10.19 11.43 6.10
N ASN A 23 -9.46 11.94 5.10
CA ASN A 23 -9.85 11.80 3.70
C ASN A 23 -9.85 10.33 3.24
N LEU A 24 -8.82 9.57 3.63
CA LEU A 24 -8.73 8.13 3.33
C LEU A 24 -9.79 7.31 4.05
N GLU A 25 -10.09 7.61 5.33
CA GLU A 25 -11.16 6.95 6.08
C GLU A 25 -12.53 7.19 5.45
N LYS A 26 -12.83 8.44 5.04
CA LYS A 26 -14.06 8.76 4.34
C LYS A 26 -14.15 8.00 3.01
N LEU A 27 -13.09 8.00 2.22
CA LEU A 27 -13.06 7.30 0.93
C LEU A 27 -13.25 5.78 1.10
N ALA A 28 -12.60 5.19 2.11
CA ALA A 28 -12.76 3.77 2.44
C ALA A 28 -14.21 3.44 2.82
N PHE A 29 -14.84 4.30 3.63
CA PHE A 29 -16.25 4.16 4.01
C PHE A 29 -17.20 4.27 2.81
N GLU A 30 -17.01 5.27 1.95
CA GLU A 30 -17.84 5.49 0.75
C GLU A 30 -17.74 4.33 -0.26
N ASN A 31 -16.62 3.60 -0.26
CA ASN A 31 -16.37 2.46 -1.15
C ASN A 31 -16.56 1.08 -0.48
N ASP A 32 -17.04 1.03 0.76
CA ASP A 32 -17.25 -0.20 1.53
C ASP A 32 -16.00 -1.11 1.56
N ILE A 33 -14.84 -0.50 1.84
CA ILE A 33 -13.56 -1.21 2.00
C ILE A 33 -12.88 -0.81 3.32
N SER A 34 -12.00 -1.66 3.81
CA SER A 34 -11.19 -1.31 4.98
C SER A 34 -10.14 -0.25 4.65
N PHE A 35 -9.80 0.58 5.64
CA PHE A 35 -8.70 1.54 5.52
C PHE A 35 -7.39 0.88 5.05
N ASN A 36 -7.07 -0.30 5.57
CA ASN A 36 -5.88 -1.05 5.16
C ASN A 36 -5.94 -1.46 3.68
N GLN A 37 -7.08 -1.94 3.18
CA GLN A 37 -7.23 -2.28 1.76
C GLN A 37 -7.07 -1.06 0.86
N LEU A 38 -7.59 0.10 1.27
CA LEU A 38 -7.39 1.34 0.52
C LEU A 38 -5.90 1.72 0.49
N VAL A 39 -5.23 1.73 1.64
CA VAL A 39 -3.80 2.09 1.73
C VAL A 39 -2.93 1.18 0.87
N VAL A 40 -3.17 -0.14 0.89
CA VAL A 40 -2.43 -1.09 0.05
C VAL A 40 -2.62 -0.76 -1.44
N GLN A 41 -3.85 -0.54 -1.89
CA GLN A 41 -4.12 -0.19 -3.29
C GLN A 41 -3.50 1.15 -3.70
N CYS A 42 -3.52 2.15 -2.81
CA CYS A 42 -2.83 3.42 -3.05
C CYS A 42 -1.32 3.20 -3.25
N CYS A 43 -0.69 2.36 -2.42
CA CYS A 43 0.73 2.03 -2.56
C CYS A 43 1.03 1.25 -3.84
N GLU A 44 0.23 0.22 -4.16
CA GLU A 44 0.40 -0.57 -5.40
C GLU A 44 0.24 0.30 -6.64
N TYR A 45 -0.79 1.13 -6.69
CA TYR A 45 -1.02 2.07 -7.79
C TYR A 45 0.15 3.03 -7.94
N ALA A 46 0.62 3.64 -6.84
CA ALA A 46 1.74 4.55 -6.88
C ALA A 46 3.02 3.87 -7.39
N LEU A 47 3.30 2.64 -6.96
CA LEU A 47 4.47 1.88 -7.42
C LEU A 47 4.39 1.49 -8.90
N ASP A 48 3.20 1.12 -9.39
CA ASP A 48 2.98 0.73 -10.79
C ASP A 48 3.04 1.93 -11.75
N ASN A 49 2.67 3.13 -11.26
CA ASN A 49 2.63 4.37 -12.03
C ASN A 49 3.83 5.29 -11.78
N MET A 50 4.82 4.84 -11.00
CA MET A 50 6.11 5.53 -10.91
C MET A 50 6.84 5.37 -12.24
N GLU A 51 7.26 6.48 -12.85
CA GLU A 51 8.11 6.41 -14.04
C GLU A 51 9.36 5.57 -13.71
N PRO A 52 9.86 4.72 -14.63
CA PRO A 52 11.00 3.82 -14.39
C PRO A 52 12.34 4.53 -14.19
N ASN A 53 12.34 5.83 -13.91
CA ASN A 53 13.54 6.60 -13.70
C ASN A 53 13.88 6.63 -12.21
N GLN A 54 15.01 6.02 -11.86
CA GLN A 54 15.67 5.96 -10.53
C GLN A 54 15.50 4.63 -9.74
N MET A 55 15.50 3.47 -10.41
CA MET A 55 16.14 2.27 -9.85
C MET A 55 17.58 2.15 -10.38
N ASP A 56 18.40 3.16 -10.13
CA ASP A 56 19.85 3.04 -10.16
C ASP A 56 20.36 3.47 -8.78
N GLY A 57 20.49 2.48 -7.92
CA GLY A 57 21.16 2.56 -6.63
C GLY A 57 21.65 1.14 -6.34
N PRO A 58 22.97 0.92 -6.23
CA PRO A 58 23.52 -0.43 -6.21
C PRO A 58 22.99 -1.21 -5.03
N SER A 59 22.60 -2.47 -5.29
CA SER A 59 22.52 -3.47 -4.23
C SER A 59 23.91 -3.58 -3.60
N GLU A 60 24.11 -2.97 -2.44
CA GLU A 60 25.27 -3.25 -1.61
C GLU A 60 25.18 -4.69 -1.09
N LEU A 61 26.25 -5.43 -1.38
CA LEU A 61 26.61 -6.76 -0.91
C LEU A 61 26.76 -6.82 0.62
#